data_AF-A0A327ZUP1-F1
#
_entry.id   AF-A0A327ZUP1-F1
#
_cell.length_a   1.000
_cell.length_b   1.000
_cell.length_c   1.000
_cell.angle_alpha   90.00
_cell.angle_beta   90.00
_cell.angle_gamma   90.00
#
_symmetry.space_group_name_H-M   'P 1'
#
loop_
_entity.id
_entity.type
_entity.pdbx_description
1 polymer ?
#
loop_
_entity_poly.entity_id
_entity_poly.type
_entity_poly.pdbx_seq_one_letter_code
_entity_poly.pdbx_strand_id
1 'polypeptide(L)'
;MDRQIVRKEIDNAKTLAMAAGVVAIIAGIIWSFTMVGLLWSWLDIIGGILLIRSKGFSDEKFATKSNGILIFGLIFLVTSLLGGILAILAYFKLNSVKNYIQPENQQTDFMSLEKAFELKEKGIISEEEFEKVKSKSLA
;
A
#
# COMPACT_ATOMS: atom_id res chain seq x y z
N MET A 1 -15.95 -4.17 10.61
CA MET A 1 -15.12 -5.34 10.24
C MET A 1 -14.39 -5.81 11.48
N ASP A 2 -14.42 -7.09 11.80
CA ASP A 2 -13.86 -7.61 13.06
C ASP A 2 -12.33 -7.54 13.07
N ARG A 3 -11.70 -7.15 14.19
CA ARG A 3 -10.23 -6.95 14.26
C ARG A 3 -9.45 -8.23 13.94
N GLN A 4 -10.04 -9.39 14.22
CA GLN A 4 -9.45 -10.68 13.87
C GLN A 4 -9.40 -10.92 12.36
N ILE A 5 -10.44 -10.48 11.62
CA ILE A 5 -10.51 -10.60 10.16
C ILE A 5 -9.44 -9.71 9.53
N VAL A 6 -9.30 -8.47 10.01
CA VAL A 6 -8.29 -7.51 9.54
C VAL A 6 -6.87 -8.06 9.70
N ARG A 7 -6.53 -8.61 10.89
CA ARG A 7 -5.21 -9.24 11.12
C ARG A 7 -4.95 -10.41 10.17
N LYS A 8 -5.95 -11.28 9.97
CA LYS A 8 -5.83 -12.42 9.07
C LYS A 8 -5.61 -11.99 7.61
N GLU A 9 -6.24 -10.91 7.16
CA GLU A 9 -6.01 -10.36 5.82
C GLU A 9 -4.62 -9.77 5.64
N ILE A 10 -4.08 -9.10 6.66
CA ILE A 10 -2.69 -8.59 6.67
C ILE A 10 -1.69 -9.74 6.60
N ASP A 11 -1.87 -10.79 7.41
CA ASP A 11 -0.97 -11.95 7.42
C ASP A 11 -0.99 -12.68 6.06
N ASN A 12 -2.17 -12.78 5.44
CA ASN A 12 -2.32 -13.30 4.09
C ASN A 12 -1.60 -12.40 3.06
N ALA A 13 -1.75 -11.07 3.17
CA ALA A 13 -1.08 -10.12 2.28
C ALA A 13 0.46 -10.19 2.42
N LYS A 14 0.98 -10.30 3.65
CA LYS A 14 2.42 -10.50 3.90
C LYS A 14 2.93 -11.83 3.33
N THR A 15 2.14 -12.90 3.45
CA THR A 15 2.49 -14.20 2.89
C THR A 15 2.53 -14.17 1.35
N LEU A 16 1.55 -13.52 0.72
CA LEU A 16 1.50 -13.33 -0.73
C LEU A 16 2.67 -12.46 -1.23
N ALA A 17 2.98 -11.36 -0.53
CA ALA A 17 4.11 -10.52 -0.86
C ALA A 17 5.44 -11.28 -0.74
N MET A 18 5.62 -12.09 0.31
CA MET A 18 6.79 -12.94 0.45
C MET A 18 6.92 -13.94 -0.70
N ALA A 19 5.82 -14.63 -1.04
CA ALA A 19 5.81 -15.59 -2.13
C ALA A 19 6.12 -14.92 -3.48
N ALA A 20 5.54 -13.73 -3.73
CA ALA A 20 5.87 -12.92 -4.90
C ALA A 20 7.36 -12.60 -4.98
N GLY A 21 7.97 -12.21 -3.86
CA GLY A 21 9.40 -11.90 -3.81
C GLY A 21 10.30 -13.11 -4.08
N VAL A 22 9.95 -14.29 -3.59
CA VAL A 22 10.69 -15.54 -3.88
C VAL A 22 10.61 -15.88 -5.37
N VAL A 23 9.41 -15.83 -5.95
CA VAL A 23 9.20 -16.12 -7.38
C VAL A 23 9.91 -15.11 -8.27
N ALA A 24 9.92 -13.83 -7.90
CA ALA A 24 10.64 -12.78 -8.60
C ALA A 24 12.15 -13.00 -8.59
N ILE A 25 12.74 -13.39 -7.45
CA ILE A 25 14.19 -13.69 -7.37
C ILE A 25 14.55 -14.87 -8.27
N ILE A 26 13.78 -15.96 -8.23
CA ILE A 26 14.04 -17.14 -9.05
C ILE A 26 13.98 -16.78 -10.54
N ALA A 27 12.95 -16.03 -10.95
CA ALA A 27 12.84 -15.54 -12.32
C ALA A 27 14.00 -14.62 -12.70
N GLY A 28 14.38 -13.68 -11.83
CA GLY A 28 15.51 -12.79 -12.04
C GLY A 28 16.83 -13.53 -12.24
N ILE A 29 17.11 -14.57 -11.44
CA ILE A 29 18.30 -15.43 -11.59
C ILE A 29 18.29 -16.14 -12.95
N ILE A 30 17.14 -16.67 -13.38
CA ILE A 30 17.01 -17.31 -14.69
C ILE A 30 17.27 -16.31 -15.81
N TRP A 31 16.69 -15.11 -15.72
CA TRP A 31 16.90 -14.04 -16.70
C TRP A 31 18.34 -13.52 -16.74
N SER A 32 19.09 -13.62 -15.64
CA SER A 32 20.51 -13.21 -15.59
C SER A 32 21.41 -14.01 -16.54
N PHE A 33 20.99 -15.19 -17.00
CA PHE A 33 21.73 -15.97 -18.01
C PHE A 33 21.61 -15.40 -19.43
N THR A 34 20.74 -14.40 -19.64
CA THR A 34 20.62 -13.68 -20.90
C THR A 34 21.32 -12.33 -20.81
N MET A 35 22.08 -11.93 -21.84
CA MET A 35 22.78 -10.63 -21.88
C MET A 35 21.83 -9.44 -21.67
N VAL A 36 20.59 -9.54 -22.17
CA VAL A 36 19.56 -8.51 -22.00
C VAL A 36 18.96 -8.54 -20.59
N GLY A 37 18.76 -9.73 -20.02
CA GLY A 37 18.21 -9.89 -18.67
C GLY A 37 19.16 -9.39 -17.58
N LEU A 38 20.47 -9.43 -17.79
CA LEU A 38 21.45 -8.99 -16.79
C LEU A 38 21.26 -7.53 -16.35
N LEU A 39 20.82 -6.65 -17.26
CA LEU A 39 20.50 -5.25 -16.97
C LEU A 39 19.15 -5.04 -16.27
N TRP A 40 18.25 -6.02 -16.27
CA TRP A 40 16.90 -5.91 -15.67
C TRP A 40 16.74 -6.78 -14.42
N SER A 41 17.42 -7.93 -14.35
CA SER A 41 17.32 -8.92 -13.28
C SER A 41 17.67 -8.38 -11.89
N TRP A 42 18.56 -7.39 -11.81
CA TRP A 42 18.89 -6.77 -10.53
C TRP A 42 17.68 -6.08 -9.89
N LEU A 43 16.75 -5.52 -10.68
CA LEU A 43 15.50 -4.93 -10.17
C LEU A 43 14.58 -6.00 -9.58
N ASP A 44 14.50 -7.18 -10.20
CA ASP A 44 13.73 -8.32 -9.69
C ASP A 44 14.30 -8.86 -8.38
N ILE A 45 15.63 -8.96 -8.31
CA ILE A 45 16.32 -9.44 -7.11
C ILE A 45 16.15 -8.45 -5.96
N ILE A 46 16.38 -7.15 -6.20
CA ILE A 46 16.24 -6.11 -5.16
C ILE A 46 14.79 -5.99 -4.71
N GLY A 47 13.85 -5.94 -5.65
CA GLY A 47 12.42 -5.92 -5.35
C GLY A 47 12.01 -7.14 -4.55
N GLY A 48 12.47 -8.32 -4.95
CA GLY A 48 12.10 -9.58 -4.31
C GLY A 48 12.62 -9.67 -2.88
N ILE A 49 13.85 -9.22 -2.63
CA ILE A 49 14.41 -9.12 -1.27
C ILE A 49 13.58 -8.14 -0.43
N LEU A 50 13.17 -7.00 -0.99
CA LEU A 50 12.36 -6.00 -0.29
C LEU A 50 10.97 -6.54 0.08
N LEU A 51 10.33 -7.30 -0.82
CA LEU A 51 9.06 -7.98 -0.55
C LEU A 51 9.21 -9.12 0.47
N ILE A 52 10.28 -9.91 0.45
CA ILE A 52 10.52 -10.95 1.48
C ILE A 52 10.71 -10.30 2.85
N ARG A 53 11.47 -9.20 2.92
CA ARG A 53 11.71 -8.45 4.16
C ARG A 53 10.43 -7.82 4.72
N SER A 54 9.43 -7.61 3.86
CA SER A 54 8.15 -7.00 4.26
C SER A 54 7.33 -7.84 5.24
N LYS A 55 7.55 -9.17 5.29
CA LYS A 55 6.95 -10.07 6.29
C LYS A 55 7.36 -9.72 7.72
N GLY A 56 8.56 -9.17 7.91
CA GLY A 56 9.07 -8.73 9.22
C GLY A 56 8.62 -7.33 9.64
N PHE A 57 7.86 -6.60 8.80
CA PHE A 57 7.37 -5.28 9.17
C PHE A 57 6.15 -5.38 10.10
N SER A 58 6.06 -4.45 11.05
CA SER A 58 4.83 -4.16 11.79
C SER A 58 3.71 -3.79 10.81
N ASP A 59 2.47 -4.14 11.14
CA ASP A 59 1.28 -3.97 10.28
C ASP A 59 1.14 -2.54 9.76
N GLU A 60 1.42 -1.55 10.61
CA GLU A 60 1.42 -0.12 10.23
C GLU A 60 2.52 0.22 9.22
N LYS A 61 3.76 -0.25 9.44
CA LYS A 61 4.89 -0.02 8.51
C LYS A 61 4.67 -0.71 7.16
N PHE A 62 3.99 -1.85 7.17
CA PHE A 62 3.62 -2.60 5.97
C PHE A 62 2.54 -1.85 5.18
N ALA A 63 1.49 -1.35 5.85
CA ALA A 63 0.44 -0.53 5.25
C ALA A 63 0.97 0.78 4.64
N THR A 64 1.92 1.45 5.32
CA THR A 64 2.53 2.69 4.82
C THR A 64 3.43 2.46 3.60
N LYS A 65 4.04 1.28 3.47
CA LYS A 65 4.85 0.89 2.29
C LYS A 65 4.03 0.22 1.17
N SER A 66 2.70 0.23 1.24
CA SER A 66 1.79 -0.37 0.24
C SER A 66 2.11 0.04 -1.20
N ASN A 67 2.42 1.32 -1.46
CA ASN A 67 2.79 1.77 -2.81
C ASN A 67 4.03 1.07 -3.37
N GLY A 68 5.01 0.74 -2.51
CA GLY A 68 6.20 0.01 -2.93
C GLY A 68 5.86 -1.40 -3.42
N ILE A 69 4.92 -2.08 -2.76
CA ILE A 69 4.45 -3.41 -3.18
C ILE A 69 3.78 -3.34 -4.56
N LEU A 70 2.98 -2.31 -4.82
CA LEU A 70 2.36 -2.10 -6.13
C LEU A 70 3.38 -1.81 -7.23
N ILE A 71 4.34 -0.91 -6.96
CA ILE A 71 5.39 -0.55 -7.93
C ILE A 71 6.22 -1.78 -8.32
N PHE A 72 6.70 -2.55 -7.34
CA PHE A 72 7.43 -3.77 -7.62
C PHE A 72 6.55 -4.86 -8.23
N GLY A 73 5.26 -4.93 -7.87
CA GLY A 73 4.32 -5.83 -8.52
C GLY A 73 4.11 -5.54 -10.01
N LEU A 74 4.08 -4.26 -10.41
CA LEU A 74 4.04 -3.86 -11.82
C LEU A 74 5.33 -4.22 -12.56
N ILE A 75 6.49 -3.98 -11.93
CA ILE A 75 7.79 -4.36 -12.50
C ILE A 75 7.85 -5.88 -12.71
N PHE A 76 7.48 -6.65 -11.68
CA PHE A 76 7.44 -8.11 -11.75
C PHE A 76 6.43 -8.61 -12.78
N LEU A 77 5.35 -7.89 -13.08
CA LEU A 77 4.40 -8.32 -14.09
C LEU A 77 5.06 -8.51 -15.47
N VAL A 78 6.07 -7.69 -15.77
CA VAL A 78 6.80 -7.71 -17.04
C VAL A 78 7.89 -8.77 -17.05
N THR A 79 8.54 -9.02 -15.91
CA THR A 79 9.70 -9.92 -15.80
C THR A 79 9.37 -11.32 -15.29
N SER A 80 8.34 -11.44 -14.44
CA SER A 80 7.87 -12.64 -13.77
C SER A 80 6.35 -12.56 -13.53
N LEU A 81 5.57 -12.96 -14.53
CA LEU A 81 4.11 -12.84 -14.53
C LEU A 81 3.46 -13.34 -13.23
N LEU A 82 3.92 -14.50 -12.73
CA LEU A 82 3.48 -15.08 -11.45
C LEU A 82 3.84 -14.17 -10.26
N GLY A 83 5.09 -13.72 -10.16
CA GLY A 83 5.53 -12.80 -9.10
C GLY A 83 4.74 -11.50 -9.09
N GLY A 84 4.46 -10.93 -10.26
CA GLY A 84 3.67 -9.71 -10.40
C GLY A 84 2.22 -9.88 -9.93
N ILE A 85 1.54 -10.95 -10.35
CA ILE A 85 0.16 -11.23 -9.93
C ILE A 85 0.07 -11.39 -8.41
N LEU A 86 1.00 -12.14 -7.80
CA LEU A 86 1.00 -12.33 -6.34
C LEU A 86 1.24 -11.01 -5.58
N ALA A 87 2.15 -10.16 -6.05
CA ALA A 87 2.42 -8.86 -5.44
C ALA A 87 1.22 -7.90 -5.55
N ILE A 88 0.54 -7.89 -6.70
CA ILE A 88 -0.66 -7.06 -6.90
C ILE A 88 -1.82 -7.55 -6.03
N LEU A 89 -2.01 -8.87 -5.89
CA LEU A 89 -3.01 -9.44 -4.99
C LEU A 89 -2.72 -9.08 -3.53
N ALA A 90 -1.44 -9.12 -3.12
CA ALA A 90 -1.02 -8.67 -1.79
C ALA A 90 -1.37 -7.19 -1.57
N TYR A 91 -1.14 -6.34 -2.58
CA TYR A 91 -1.51 -4.93 -2.53
C TYR A 91 -3.03 -4.73 -2.39
N PHE A 92 -3.85 -5.40 -3.19
CA PHE A 92 -5.31 -5.25 -3.11
C PHE A 92 -5.86 -5.67 -1.74
N LYS A 93 -5.38 -6.79 -1.20
CA LYS A 93 -5.72 -7.25 0.15
C LYS A 93 -5.27 -6.28 1.23
N LEU A 94 -4.11 -5.64 1.07
CA LEU A 94 -3.63 -4.64 2.01
C LEU A 94 -4.44 -3.34 1.90
N ASN A 95 -4.80 -2.93 0.69
CA ASN A 95 -5.55 -1.71 0.43
C ASN A 95 -7.01 -1.81 0.92
N SER A 96 -7.63 -3.00 0.86
CA SER A 96 -8.98 -3.22 1.42
C SER A 96 -9.03 -3.02 2.94
N VAL A 97 -7.94 -3.33 3.64
CA VAL A 97 -7.83 -3.20 5.11
C VAL A 97 -7.12 -1.95 5.59
N LYS A 98 -6.47 -1.18 4.69
CA LYS A 98 -5.65 -0.02 5.04
C LYS A 98 -6.40 1.01 5.88
N ASN A 99 -7.68 1.23 5.58
CA ASN A 99 -8.56 2.16 6.31
C ASN A 99 -8.84 1.73 7.77
N TYR A 100 -8.53 0.48 8.14
CA TYR A 100 -8.71 -0.05 9.49
C TYR A 100 -7.40 -0.17 10.29
N ILE A 101 -6.25 -0.09 9.61
CA ILE A 101 -4.90 -0.23 10.21
C ILE A 101 -4.30 1.14 10.51
N GLN A 102 -4.70 2.16 9.75
CA GLN A 102 -4.15 3.49 9.96
C GLN A 102 -4.52 3.97 11.37
N PRO A 103 -3.53 4.27 12.24
CA PRO A 103 -3.82 4.98 13.46
C PRO A 103 -4.48 6.31 13.07
N GLU A 104 -5.46 6.73 13.84
CA GLU A 104 -6.26 7.96 13.72
C GLU A 104 -5.42 9.25 13.51
N ASN A 105 -4.09 9.16 13.61
CA ASN A 105 -3.12 10.25 13.51
C ASN A 105 -2.46 10.48 12.14
N GLN A 106 -3.04 9.98 11.04
CA GLN A 106 -2.76 10.53 9.69
C GLN A 106 -3.99 11.16 9.02
N GLN A 107 -5.06 11.38 9.77
CA GLN A 107 -5.92 12.53 9.54
C GLN A 107 -5.30 13.71 10.27
N THR A 108 -4.26 14.31 9.69
CA THR A 108 -4.05 15.74 9.94
C THR A 108 -5.23 16.45 9.29
N ASP A 109 -6.29 16.56 10.10
CA ASP A 109 -7.18 17.70 10.29
C ASP A 109 -6.97 18.84 9.28
N PHE A 110 -7.36 18.60 8.03
CA PHE A 110 -7.93 19.63 7.19
C PHE A 110 -9.21 19.02 6.65
N MET A 111 -10.30 19.21 7.38
CA MET A 111 -11.60 19.25 6.73
C MET A 111 -11.47 20.31 5.64
N SER A 112 -11.31 19.89 4.39
CA SER A 112 -11.15 20.82 3.27
C SER A 112 -12.33 21.78 3.30
N LEU A 113 -12.07 23.07 3.06
CA LEU A 113 -13.11 24.11 3.09
C LEU A 113 -14.35 23.69 2.27
N GLU A 114 -14.12 22.96 1.19
CA GLU A 114 -15.12 22.34 0.33
C GLU A 114 -16.02 21.32 1.06
N LYS A 115 -15.43 20.38 1.83
CA LYS A 115 -16.22 19.44 2.64
C LYS A 115 -16.96 20.13 3.77
N ALA A 116 -16.36 21.14 4.39
CA ALA A 116 -17.03 21.93 5.41
C ALA A 116 -18.23 22.71 4.82
N PHE A 117 -18.09 23.22 3.59
CA PHE A 117 -19.15 23.94 2.89
C PHE A 117 -20.30 23.00 2.51
N GLU A 118 -19.98 21.81 2.00
CA GLU A 118 -20.99 20.77 1.71
C GLU A 118 -21.75 20.33 2.97
N LEU A 119 -21.06 20.20 4.11
CA LEU A 119 -21.69 19.80 5.39
C LEU A 119 -22.58 20.91 5.95
N LYS A 120 -22.22 22.18 5.74
CA LYS A 120 -23.06 23.34 6.05
C LYS A 120 -24.30 23.37 5.16
N GLU A 121 -24.15 23.18 3.85
CA GLU A 121 -25.26 23.18 2.90
C GLU A 121 -26.26 22.04 3.19
N LYS A 122 -25.76 20.90 3.69
CA LYS A 122 -26.57 19.77 4.17
C LYS A 122 -27.15 19.95 5.57
N GLY A 123 -26.86 21.07 6.25
CA GLY A 123 -27.37 21.38 7.60
C GLY A 123 -26.81 20.49 8.71
N ILE A 124 -25.68 19.81 8.47
CA ILE A 124 -25.08 18.85 9.40
C ILE A 124 -24.22 19.56 10.45
N ILE A 125 -23.64 20.71 10.10
CA ILE A 125 -22.82 21.55 10.99
C ILE A 125 -23.42 22.95 11.10
N SER A 126 -23.18 23.60 12.25
CA SER A 126 -23.64 24.96 12.49
C SER A 126 -22.74 26.02 11.82
N GLU A 127 -23.27 27.22 11.60
CA GLU A 127 -22.52 28.34 11.00
C GLU A 127 -21.24 28.67 11.78
N GLU A 128 -21.31 28.59 13.12
CA GLU A 128 -20.18 28.87 14.01
C GLU A 128 -19.07 27.81 13.91
N GLU A 129 -19.42 26.56 13.61
CA GLU A 129 -18.45 25.48 13.40
C GLU A 129 -17.78 25.60 12.03
N PHE A 130 -18.52 26.02 11.01
CA PHE A 130 -17.97 26.29 9.68
C PHE A 130 -16.96 27.45 9.70
N GLU A 131 -17.25 28.54 10.42
CA GLU A 131 -16.34 29.69 10.53
C GLU A 131 -15.01 29.33 11.22
N LYS A 132 -15.03 28.47 12.24
CA LYS A 132 -13.82 27.98 12.91
C LYS A 132 -12.91 27.16 12.00
N VAL A 133 -13.50 26.35 11.12
CA VAL A 133 -12.75 25.56 10.12
C VAL A 133 -12.20 26.47 9.02
N LYS A 134 -12.98 27.47 8.60
CA LYS A 134 -12.56 28.49 7.62
C LYS A 134 -11.41 29.35 8.13
N SER A 135 -11.46 29.80 9.38
CA SER A 135 -10.38 30.61 9.97
C SER A 135 -9.09 29.82 10.16
N LYS A 136 -9.19 28.52 10.51
CA LYS A 136 -8.02 27.62 10.58
C LYS A 136 -7.38 27.32 9.22
N SER A 137 -8.17 27.36 8.14
CA SER A 137 -7.70 27.05 6.79
C SER A 137 -7.09 28.25 6.06
N LEU A 138 -7.28 29.46 6.58
CA LEU A 138 -6.75 30.72 6.01
C LEU A 138 -5.58 31.31 6.82
N ALA A 139 -5.14 30.64 7.89
CA ALA A 139 -3.96 30.99 8.70
C ALA A 139 -2.75 30.15 8.27
#